data_AF-U2HQJ6-F1
#
_entry.id   AF-U2HQJ6-F1
#
_cell.length_a   1.000
_cell.length_b   1.000
_cell.length_c   1.000
_cell.angle_alpha   90.00
_cell.angle_beta   90.00
_cell.angle_gamma   90.00
#
_symmetry.space_group_name_H-M   'P 1'
#
loop_
_entity.id
_entity.type
_entity.pdbx_description
1 polymer ?
#
loop_
_entity_poly.entity_id
_entity_poly.type
_entity_poly.pdbx_seq_one_letter_code
_entity_poly.pdbx_strand_id
1 'polypeptide(L)' 'MVFGEYAPGIATLRAWCKSGKIRPAPRKVGAGYFCSPTARYYDYEAERLDLIYGDSF' A
#
# COMPACT_ATOMS: atom_id res chain seq x y z
N MET A 1 -2.56 -4.29 10.97
CA MET A 1 -2.65 -2.83 11.13
C MET A 1 -3.67 -2.33 10.11
N VAL A 2 -4.63 -1.55 10.56
CA VAL A 2 -5.88 -1.20 9.85
C VAL A 2 -5.66 0.10 9.07
N PHE A 3 -6.22 0.20 7.85
CA PHE A 3 -6.29 1.46 7.10
C PHE A 3 -7.63 2.11 7.48
N GLY A 4 -7.64 3.09 8.39
CA GLY A 4 -8.89 3.61 8.97
C GLY A 4 -9.54 2.64 9.98
N GLU A 5 -10.87 2.45 9.91
CA GLU A 5 -11.64 1.58 10.82
C GLU A 5 -11.63 0.09 10.45
N TYR A 6 -11.37 -0.27 9.18
CA TYR A 6 -11.45 -1.66 8.72
C TYR A 6 -10.22 -2.10 7.92
N ALA A 7 -9.83 -3.36 8.10
CA ALA A 7 -8.72 -3.93 7.34
C ALA A 7 -9.17 -4.11 5.88
N PRO A 8 -8.38 -3.69 4.88
CA PRO A 8 -8.71 -3.93 3.48
C PRO A 8 -8.90 -5.43 3.21
N GLY A 9 -9.85 -5.76 2.34
CA GLY A 9 -10.05 -7.14 1.91
C GLY A 9 -8.81 -7.72 1.22
N ILE A 10 -8.66 -9.06 1.26
CA ILE A 10 -7.49 -9.75 0.69
C ILE A 10 -7.29 -9.48 -0.81
N ALA A 11 -8.38 -9.30 -1.56
CA ALA A 11 -8.34 -8.96 -2.98
C ALA A 11 -7.68 -7.60 -3.21
N THR A 12 -8.04 -6.59 -2.41
CA THR A 12 -7.45 -5.25 -2.43
C THR A 12 -5.97 -5.29 -2.09
N LEU A 13 -5.58 -6.02 -1.03
CA LEU A 13 -4.17 -6.17 -0.65
C LEU A 13 -3.34 -6.81 -1.78
N ARG A 14 -3.87 -7.83 -2.45
CA ARG A 14 -3.22 -8.46 -3.62
C ARG A 14 -3.10 -7.49 -4.79
N ALA A 15 -4.13 -6.70 -5.05
CA ALA A 15 -4.11 -5.68 -6.10
C ALA A 15 -3.01 -4.64 -5.83
N TRP A 16 -2.89 -4.16 -4.59
CA TRP A 16 -1.84 -3.22 -4.17
C TRP A 16 -0.43 -3.80 -4.25
N CYS A 17 -0.26 -5.07 -3.86
CA CYS A 17 1.01 -5.77 -4.05
C CYS A 17 1.40 -5.82 -5.53
N LYS A 18 0.44 -6.06 -6.42
CA LYS A 18 0.66 -6.14 -7.87
C LYS A 18 0.91 -4.76 -8.50
N SER A 19 0.24 -3.72 -8.03
CA SER A 19 0.34 -2.36 -8.58
C SER A 19 1.51 -1.54 -8.00
N GLY A 20 2.30 -2.11 -7.09
CA GLY A 20 3.46 -1.44 -6.50
C GLY A 20 3.10 -0.40 -5.43
N LYS A 21 1.88 -0.46 -4.89
CA LYS A 21 1.37 0.43 -3.84
C LYS A 21 1.77 0.00 -2.42
N ILE A 22 2.66 -1.00 -2.27
CA ILE A 22 3.23 -1.41 -0.99
C ILE A 22 4.75 -1.31 -1.04
N ARG A 23 5.34 -0.63 -0.05
CA ARG A 23 6.79 -0.40 0.06
C ARG A 23 7.32 -0.77 1.46
N PRO A 24 8.48 -1.46 1.58
CA PRO A 24 9.26 -2.04 0.48
C PRO A 24 8.45 -3.09 -0.29
N ALA A 25 8.83 -3.31 -1.56
CA ALA A 25 8.07 -4.17 -2.46
C ALA A 25 7.90 -5.58 -1.87
N PRO A 26 6.69 -6.16 -1.89
CA PRO A 26 6.45 -7.48 -1.35
C PRO A 26 7.15 -8.55 -2.18
N ARG A 27 7.64 -9.60 -1.52
CA ARG A 27 8.22 -10.77 -2.19
C ARG A 27 7.11 -11.71 -2.63
N LYS A 28 7.03 -12.02 -3.92
CA LYS A 28 6.11 -13.02 -4.45
C LYS A 28 6.73 -14.43 -4.33
N VAL A 29 6.04 -15.33 -3.65
CA VAL A 29 6.45 -16.74 -3.50
C VAL A 29 5.25 -17.62 -3.81
N GLY A 30 5.32 -18.36 -4.93
CA GLY A 30 4.18 -19.10 -5.46
C GLY A 30 2.98 -18.20 -5.72
N ALA A 31 1.83 -18.55 -5.13
CA ALA A 31 0.59 -17.77 -5.20
C ALA A 31 0.48 -16.67 -4.13
N GLY A 32 1.45 -16.57 -3.21
CA GLY A 32 1.43 -15.63 -2.09
C GLY A 32 2.29 -14.38 -2.31
N TYR A 33 1.92 -13.31 -1.63
CA TYR A 33 2.75 -12.13 -1.43
C TYR A 33 3.14 -12.03 0.04
N PHE A 34 4.41 -11.76 0.31
CA PHE A 34 4.96 -11.62 1.65
C PHE A 34 5.57 -10.24 1.82
N CYS A 35 5.01 -9.46 2.74
CA CYS A 35 5.45 -8.10 3.03
C CYS A 35 6.48 -8.10 4.16
N SER A 36 7.39 -7.11 4.15
CA SER A 36 8.17 -6.77 5.34
C SER A 36 7.23 -6.38 6.50
N PRO A 37 7.55 -6.67 7.77
CA PRO A 37 6.83 -6.12 8.91
C PRO A 37 6.76 -4.58 8.93
N THR A 38 7.74 -3.93 8.29
CA THR A 38 7.78 -2.47 8.14
C THR A 38 7.08 -1.96 6.89
N ALA A 39 6.45 -2.83 6.10
CA ALA A 39 5.80 -2.45 4.85
C ALA A 39 4.59 -1.56 5.10
N ARG A 40 4.45 -0.57 4.23
CA ARG A 40 3.45 0.49 4.30
C ARG A 40 2.88 0.74 2.91
N TYR A 41 1.63 1.19 2.89
CA TYR A 41 0.99 1.63 1.66
C TYR A 41 1.71 2.87 1.13
N TYR A 42 1.86 2.95 -0.17
CA TYR A 42 2.52 4.04 -0.86
C TYR A 42 1.67 4.44 -2.07
N ASP A 43 1.24 5.69 -2.11
CA ASP A 43 0.54 6.24 -3.25
C ASP A 43 1.26 7.49 -3.73
N TYR A 44 1.93 7.36 -4.87
CA TYR A 44 2.65 8.46 -5.50
C TYR A 44 1.73 9.65 -5.80
N GLU A 45 0.48 9.42 -6.19
CA GLU A 45 -0.42 10.53 -6.49
C GLU A 45 -0.85 11.24 -5.22
N ALA A 46 -1.11 10.51 -4.13
CA ALA A 46 -1.41 11.14 -2.84
C ALA A 46 -0.21 11.97 -2.35
N GLU A 47 1.00 11.40 -2.35
CA GLU A 47 2.21 12.11 -1.95
C GLU A 47 2.49 13.33 -2.85
N ARG A 48 2.27 13.21 -4.17
CA ARG A 48 2.41 14.32 -5.10
C ARG A 48 1.39 15.43 -4.83
N LEU A 49 0.15 15.07 -4.52
CA LEU A 49 -0.90 16.02 -4.17
C LEU A 49 -0.59 16.71 -2.83
N ASP A 50 -0.13 15.97 -1.82
CA ASP A 50 0.29 16.54 -0.54
C ASP A 50 1.42 17.56 -0.71
N LEU A 51 2.39 17.27 -1.59
CA LEU A 51 3.48 18.19 -1.92
C LEU A 51 3.02 19.46 -2.65
N ILE A 52 1.96 19.37 -3.46
CA ILE A 52 1.45 20.50 -4.25
C ILE A 52 0.46 21.35 -3.44
N TYR A 53 -0.36 20.70 -2.59
CA TYR A 53 -1.49 21.33 -1.90
C TYR A 53 -1.27 21.50 -0.39
N GLY A 54 -0.18 20.97 0.18
CA GLY A 54 0.33 21.33 1.51
C GLY A 54 -0.55 20.91 2.69
N ASP A 55 -1.04 19.66 2.68
CA ASP A 55 -2.05 19.07 3.58
C ASP A 55 -3.50 19.35 3.15
N SER A 56 -4.05 18.42 2.38
CA SER A 56 -5.51 18.21 2.31
C SER A 56 -5.80 16.79 1.81
N PHE A 57 -5.97 15.83 2.73
CA PHE A 57 -7.03 14.82 2.81
C PHE A 57 -6.81 13.87 4.00
#